data_AF-A0A951ACH2-F1
#
_entry.id   AF-A0A951ACH2-F1
#
_cell.length_a   1.000
_cell.length_b   1.000
_cell.length_c   1.000
_cell.angle_alpha   90.00
_cell.angle_beta   90.00
_cell.angle_gamma   90.00
#
_symmetry.space_group_name_H-M   'P 1'
#
loop_
_entity.id
_entity.type
_entity.pdbx_description
1 polymer ?
#
loop_
_entity_poly.entity_id
_entity_poly.type
_entity_poly.pdbx_seq_one_letter_code
_entity_poly.pdbx_strand_id
1 'polypeptide(L)'
;MSPLDVADDKATERAPSPYVPPLQRTEGQPPPIAAHGGLSYMAFDRDGDAGTAVALEDALAEIATGESQRLTETLDKAPPGPIKTKWGVGFRDYDECVKYIRQSNSIKAPPGGVALPLPYTVYERPSYSVVSSNTIWRDPARADVAAILRQNEQGNRRRNLYFPQVLRDARRIGE
;
A
#
# COMPACT_ATOMS: atom_id res chain seq x y z
N MET A 1 23.25 7.33 25.63
CA MET A 1 24.33 7.44 24.62
C MET A 1 23.92 6.54 23.48
N SER A 2 23.50 7.13 22.36
CA SER A 2 23.01 6.40 21.20
C SER A 2 24.19 5.99 20.31
N PRO A 3 24.27 4.75 19.81
CA PRO A 3 25.45 4.23 19.09
C PRO A 3 25.43 4.57 17.59
N LEU A 4 25.03 5.79 17.23
CA LEU A 4 24.88 6.26 15.84
C LEU A 4 25.99 7.23 15.41
N ASP A 5 27.18 7.13 15.98
CA ASP A 5 28.33 7.90 15.50
C ASP A 5 28.99 7.17 14.32
N VAL A 6 28.59 7.60 13.11
CA VAL A 6 29.22 7.20 11.85
C VAL A 6 30.33 8.19 11.53
N ALA A 7 31.49 7.61 11.26
CA ALA A 7 32.79 8.19 10.92
C ALA A 7 32.78 9.55 10.19
N ASP A 8 33.66 10.43 10.68
CA ASP A 8 34.19 11.61 10.00
C ASP A 8 34.85 11.19 8.68
N ASP A 9 34.33 11.61 7.53
CA ASP A 9 35.09 11.60 6.28
C ASP A 9 34.71 12.78 5.37
N LYS A 10 35.71 13.63 5.17
CA LYS A 10 35.96 14.72 4.21
C LYS A 10 34.76 15.34 3.47
N ALA A 11 34.66 16.66 3.61
CA ALA A 11 33.78 17.57 2.88
C ALA A 11 33.85 17.40 1.35
N THR A 12 33.05 16.48 0.81
CA THR A 12 32.56 16.52 -0.57
C THR A 12 31.57 17.67 -0.70
N GLU A 13 31.67 18.42 -1.79
CA GLU A 13 30.75 19.48 -2.20
C GLU A 13 29.30 19.03 -1.95
N ARG A 14 28.55 19.79 -1.12
CA ARG A 14 27.20 19.41 -0.71
C ARG A 14 26.34 19.29 -1.97
N ALA A 15 25.98 18.07 -2.34
CA ALA A 15 25.10 17.82 -3.46
C ALA A 15 23.85 18.71 -3.33
N PRO A 16 23.37 19.32 -4.42
CA PRO A 16 22.20 20.19 -4.35
C PRO A 16 21.03 19.39 -3.78
N SER A 17 20.34 19.97 -2.79
CA SER A 17 19.17 19.34 -2.18
C SER A 17 18.16 18.96 -3.28
N PRO A 18 17.57 17.75 -3.23
CA PRO A 18 16.60 17.34 -4.23
C PRO A 18 15.41 18.32 -4.26
N TYR A 19 14.90 18.61 -5.46
CA TYR A 19 13.69 19.40 -5.59
C TYR A 19 12.50 18.61 -5.04
N VAL A 20 11.81 19.16 -4.04
CA VAL A 20 10.59 18.59 -3.47
C VAL A 20 9.42 19.53 -3.75
N PRO A 21 8.41 19.10 -4.52
CA PRO A 21 7.24 19.92 -4.77
C PRO A 21 6.45 20.14 -3.46
N PRO A 22 5.86 21.33 -3.26
CA PRO A 22 5.02 21.58 -2.10
C PRO A 22 3.78 20.69 -2.13
N LEU A 23 3.31 20.27 -0.96
CA LEU A 23 2.07 19.50 -0.84
C LEU A 23 0.89 20.33 -1.33
N GLN A 24 0.21 19.86 -2.38
CA GLN A 24 -1.03 20.45 -2.88
C GLN A 24 -2.20 19.57 -2.47
N ARG A 25 -3.25 20.19 -1.92
CA ARG A 25 -4.50 19.52 -1.56
C ARG A 25 -5.67 20.21 -2.25
N THR A 26 -6.59 19.43 -2.77
CA THR A 26 -7.84 19.94 -3.32
C THR A 26 -8.72 20.45 -2.18
N GLU A 27 -9.32 21.64 -2.34
CA GLU A 27 -10.22 22.22 -1.35
C GLU A 27 -11.39 21.26 -1.04
N GLY A 28 -11.73 21.11 0.24
CA GLY A 28 -12.77 20.18 0.71
C GLY A 28 -12.35 18.71 0.77
N GLN A 29 -11.16 18.33 0.29
CA GLN A 29 -10.69 16.94 0.37
C GLN A 29 -10.21 16.60 1.80
N PRO A 30 -10.66 15.46 2.39
CA PRO A 30 -10.14 15.01 3.68
C PRO A 30 -8.62 14.75 3.62
N PRO A 31 -7.91 14.76 4.76
CA PRO A 31 -6.49 14.44 4.79
C PRO A 31 -6.21 13.07 4.15
N PRO A 32 -5.11 12.91 3.39
CA PRO A 32 -4.76 11.63 2.82
C PRO A 32 -4.41 10.62 3.93
N ILE A 33 -4.71 9.35 3.68
CA ILE A 33 -4.22 8.24 4.51
C ILE A 33 -2.78 7.96 4.06
N ALA A 34 -1.85 8.80 4.51
CA ALA A 34 -0.44 8.74 4.15
C ALA A 34 0.44 9.14 5.33
N ALA A 35 1.64 8.56 5.41
CA ALA A 35 2.68 9.04 6.31
C ALA A 35 3.02 10.50 6.00
N HIS A 36 3.42 11.24 7.03
CA HIS A 36 3.80 12.66 6.94
C HIS A 36 2.80 13.56 6.19
N GLY A 37 1.50 13.24 6.26
CA GLY A 37 0.46 14.03 5.58
C GLY A 37 0.52 14.00 4.05
N GLY A 38 1.22 13.02 3.46
CA GLY A 38 1.40 12.90 2.01
C GLY A 38 2.61 13.66 1.46
N LEU A 39 3.49 14.17 2.31
CA LEU A 39 4.76 14.75 1.87
C LEU A 39 5.67 13.65 1.28
N SER A 40 6.38 13.99 0.20
CA SER A 40 7.36 13.06 -0.40
C SER A 40 8.46 12.71 0.59
N TYR A 41 8.88 11.44 0.64
CA TYR A 41 10.02 11.01 1.47
C TYR A 41 11.33 11.73 1.09
N MET A 42 11.45 12.24 -0.14
CA MET A 42 12.60 13.06 -0.54
C MET A 42 12.76 14.34 0.30
N ALA A 43 11.71 14.79 1.00
CA ALA A 43 11.80 15.90 1.96
C ALA A 43 12.67 15.56 3.18
N PHE A 44 12.88 14.28 3.45
CA PHE A 44 13.69 13.78 4.56
C PHE A 44 15.04 13.22 4.10
N ASP A 45 15.45 13.54 2.88
CA ASP A 45 16.75 13.15 2.32
C ASP A 45 17.90 13.58 3.25
N ARG A 46 18.73 12.61 3.60
CA ARG A 46 19.99 12.81 4.33
C ARG A 46 21.09 12.06 3.61
N ASP A 47 22.16 12.77 3.30
CA ASP A 47 23.35 12.20 2.65
C ASP A 47 23.05 11.47 1.33
N GLY A 48 21.99 11.89 0.61
CA GLY A 48 21.59 11.33 -0.68
C GLY A 48 20.81 10.01 -0.60
N ASP A 49 20.25 9.66 0.56
CA ASP A 49 19.43 8.46 0.76
C ASP A 49 18.00 8.57 0.23
N ALA A 50 17.60 9.75 -0.26
CA ALA A 50 16.26 10.09 -0.74
C ALA A 50 15.13 9.85 0.29
N GLY A 51 15.46 9.87 1.58
CA GLY A 51 14.53 9.60 2.69
C GLY A 51 14.26 8.11 2.93
N THR A 52 15.09 7.22 2.37
CA THR A 52 14.93 5.77 2.51
C THR A 52 15.00 5.34 3.97
N ALA A 53 15.88 5.93 4.79
CA ALA A 53 15.97 5.59 6.21
C ALA A 53 14.65 5.84 6.94
N VAL A 54 14.05 7.01 6.73
CA VAL A 54 12.77 7.39 7.34
C VAL A 54 11.63 6.49 6.85
N ALA A 55 11.59 6.16 5.55
CA ALA A 55 10.59 5.25 5.01
C ALA A 55 10.67 3.84 5.62
N LEU A 56 11.89 3.35 5.90
CA LEU A 56 12.09 2.06 6.57
C LEU A 56 11.66 2.11 8.03
N GLU A 57 11.98 3.19 8.75
CA GLU A 57 11.55 3.39 10.14
C GLU A 57 10.01 3.43 10.25
N ASP A 58 9.35 4.19 9.40
CA ASP A 58 7.89 4.27 9.35
C ASP A 58 7.25 2.93 8.99
N ALA A 59 7.85 2.19 8.04
CA ALA A 59 7.38 0.86 7.67
C ALA A 59 7.44 -0.10 8.85
N LEU A 60 8.56 -0.10 9.59
CA LEU A 60 8.73 -0.94 10.77
C LEU A 60 7.80 -0.53 11.91
N ALA A 61 7.62 0.78 12.13
CA ALA A 61 6.70 1.29 13.13
C ALA A 61 5.25 0.88 12.81
N GLU A 62 4.81 1.00 11.56
CA GLU A 62 3.48 0.56 11.13
C GLU A 62 3.30 -0.96 11.30
N ILE A 63 4.30 -1.76 10.93
CA ILE A 63 4.26 -3.21 11.12
C ILE A 63 4.19 -3.56 12.62
N ALA A 64 4.94 -2.86 13.46
CA ALA A 64 4.96 -3.07 14.90
C ALA A 64 3.61 -2.80 15.57
N THR A 65 2.70 -2.04 14.94
CA THR A 65 1.33 -1.88 15.45
C THR A 65 0.52 -3.19 15.41
N GLY A 66 0.93 -4.17 14.60
CA GLY A 66 0.28 -5.48 14.47
C GLY A 66 -1.05 -5.47 13.71
N GLU A 67 -1.47 -4.32 13.20
CA GLU A 67 -2.82 -4.15 12.62
C GLU A 67 -2.95 -4.78 11.24
N SER A 68 -1.85 -4.83 10.49
CA SER A 68 -1.73 -5.62 9.26
C SER A 68 -2.03 -7.11 9.49
N GLN A 69 -1.46 -7.68 10.55
CA GLN A 69 -1.65 -9.07 10.93
C GLN A 69 -3.07 -9.29 11.45
N ARG A 70 -3.56 -8.43 12.33
CA ARG A 70 -4.93 -8.50 12.88
C ARG A 70 -5.99 -8.49 11.79
N LEU A 71 -5.85 -7.61 10.79
CA LEU A 71 -6.77 -7.57 9.65
C LEU A 71 -6.70 -8.86 8.85
N THR A 72 -5.48 -9.32 8.53
CA THR A 72 -5.28 -10.57 7.79
C THR A 72 -5.94 -11.75 8.49
N GLU A 73 -5.74 -11.90 9.80
CA GLU A 73 -6.38 -12.95 10.60
C GLU A 73 -7.90 -12.82 10.64
N THR A 74 -8.41 -11.60 10.71
CA THR A 74 -9.85 -11.34 10.67
C THR A 74 -10.46 -11.77 9.34
N LEU A 75 -9.79 -11.47 8.22
CA LEU A 75 -10.22 -11.88 6.88
C LEU A 75 -10.11 -13.41 6.69
N ASP A 76 -9.05 -14.03 7.20
CA ASP A 76 -8.87 -15.49 7.11
C ASP A 76 -9.91 -16.26 7.92
N LYS A 77 -10.35 -15.71 9.06
CA LYS A 77 -11.39 -16.29 9.92
C LYS A 77 -12.81 -15.94 9.47
N ALA A 78 -12.99 -15.02 8.53
CA ALA A 78 -14.29 -14.66 8.02
C ALA A 78 -14.96 -15.87 7.35
N PRO A 79 -16.27 -16.10 7.55
CA PRO A 79 -16.96 -17.19 6.89
C PRO A 79 -16.92 -16.99 5.37
N PRO A 80 -16.94 -18.08 4.58
CA PRO A 80 -17.06 -18.00 3.13
C PRO A 80 -18.28 -17.17 2.71
N GLY A 81 -18.16 -16.43 1.60
CA GLY A 81 -19.22 -15.57 1.08
C GLY A 81 -19.03 -14.07 1.34
N PRO A 82 -20.13 -13.27 1.29
CA PRO A 82 -20.04 -11.82 1.22
C PRO A 82 -19.60 -11.19 2.55
N ILE A 83 -18.51 -10.44 2.50
CA ILE A 83 -18.00 -9.64 3.62
C ILE A 83 -18.50 -8.20 3.44
N LYS A 84 -19.26 -7.70 4.42
CA LYS A 84 -19.68 -6.29 4.43
C LYS A 84 -18.53 -5.42 4.92
N THR A 85 -18.10 -4.51 4.07
CA THR A 85 -17.08 -3.49 4.36
C THR A 85 -17.68 -2.10 4.22
N LYS A 86 -16.95 -1.07 4.66
CA LYS A 86 -17.38 0.32 4.45
C LYS A 86 -17.41 0.74 2.96
N TRP A 87 -16.75 -0.03 2.09
CA TRP A 87 -16.67 0.21 0.65
C TRP A 87 -17.73 -0.59 -0.13
N GLY A 88 -18.50 -1.44 0.55
CA GLY A 88 -19.49 -2.33 -0.05
C GLY A 88 -19.22 -3.79 0.26
N VAL A 89 -19.83 -4.67 -0.52
CA VAL A 89 -19.71 -6.12 -0.36
C VAL A 89 -18.47 -6.62 -1.10
N GLY A 90 -17.51 -7.15 -0.34
CA GLY A 90 -16.29 -7.76 -0.85
C GLY A 90 -16.28 -9.27 -0.63
N PHE A 91 -15.45 -9.98 -1.39
CA PHE A 91 -15.29 -11.42 -1.33
C PHE A 91 -13.80 -11.76 -1.23
N ARG A 92 -13.45 -12.80 -0.50
CA ARG A 92 -12.06 -13.25 -0.41
C ARG A 92 -11.65 -14.02 -1.67
N ASP A 93 -12.58 -14.81 -2.20
CA ASP A 93 -12.34 -15.70 -3.34
C ASP A 93 -12.92 -15.10 -4.63
N TYR A 94 -12.13 -15.14 -5.70
CA TYR A 94 -12.52 -14.59 -7.00
C TYR A 94 -13.81 -15.25 -7.53
N ASP A 95 -13.89 -16.57 -7.45
CA ASP A 95 -15.03 -17.35 -7.97
C ASP A 95 -16.32 -17.08 -7.20
N GLU A 96 -16.24 -16.83 -5.89
CA GLU A 96 -17.41 -16.43 -5.10
C GLU A 96 -17.93 -15.07 -5.56
N CYS A 97 -17.04 -14.11 -5.84
CA CYS A 97 -17.42 -12.82 -6.40
C CYS A 97 -18.02 -12.96 -7.80
N VAL A 98 -17.45 -13.79 -8.68
CA VAL A 98 -18.03 -14.07 -10.01
C VAL A 98 -19.42 -14.69 -9.88
N LYS A 99 -19.59 -15.66 -8.99
CA LYS A 99 -20.89 -16.29 -8.71
C LYS A 99 -21.89 -15.24 -8.23
N TYR A 100 -21.49 -14.35 -7.34
CA TYR A 100 -22.32 -13.24 -6.88
C TYR A 100 -22.70 -12.30 -8.02
N ILE A 101 -21.76 -11.89 -8.89
CA ILE A 101 -22.04 -11.04 -10.06
C ILE A 101 -23.07 -11.72 -10.98
N ARG A 102 -22.90 -13.01 -11.27
CA ARG A 102 -23.81 -13.77 -12.13
C ARG A 102 -25.21 -13.95 -11.54
N GLN A 103 -25.31 -14.11 -10.22
CA GLN A 103 -26.59 -14.28 -9.52
C GLN A 103 -27.28 -12.95 -9.22
N SER A 104 -26.51 -11.85 -9.17
CA SER A 104 -27.04 -10.54 -8.82
C SER A 104 -27.69 -9.87 -10.02
N ASN A 105 -29.01 -9.64 -9.93
CA ASN A 105 -29.74 -8.86 -10.93
C ASN A 105 -29.41 -7.35 -10.89
N SER A 106 -28.68 -6.88 -9.88
CA SER A 106 -28.33 -5.45 -9.73
C SER A 106 -27.03 -5.06 -10.44
N ILE A 107 -26.17 -6.03 -10.80
CA ILE A 107 -24.88 -5.76 -11.44
C ILE A 107 -25.01 -6.03 -12.93
N LYS A 108 -25.35 -4.99 -13.70
CA LYS A 108 -25.49 -5.07 -15.16
C LYS A 108 -24.40 -4.27 -15.83
N ALA A 109 -23.62 -4.93 -16.69
CA ALA A 109 -22.68 -4.26 -17.54
C ALA A 109 -23.42 -3.49 -18.65
N PRO A 110 -23.03 -2.24 -18.97
CA PRO A 110 -23.57 -1.52 -20.11
C PRO A 110 -23.13 -2.19 -21.43
N PRO A 111 -23.73 -1.83 -22.58
CA PRO A 111 -23.27 -2.32 -23.89
C PRO A 111 -21.77 -2.11 -24.09
N GLY A 112 -21.04 -3.18 -24.38
CA GLY A 112 -19.57 -3.16 -24.51
C GLY A 112 -18.79 -3.08 -23.19
N GLY A 113 -19.47 -2.93 -22.05
CA GLY A 113 -18.87 -3.02 -20.72
C GLY A 113 -18.75 -4.45 -20.23
N VAL A 114 -17.98 -4.63 -19.16
CA VAL A 114 -17.78 -5.93 -18.49
C VAL A 114 -17.96 -5.78 -16.98
N ALA A 115 -18.56 -6.79 -16.34
CA ALA A 115 -18.63 -6.90 -14.89
C ALA A 115 -17.64 -7.96 -14.42
N LEU A 116 -16.68 -7.58 -13.59
CA LEU A 116 -15.63 -8.48 -13.10
C LEU A 116 -15.28 -8.18 -11.64
N PRO A 117 -14.79 -9.18 -10.91
CA PRO A 117 -14.19 -8.97 -9.59
C PRO A 117 -12.86 -8.23 -9.73
N LEU A 118 -12.71 -7.10 -9.04
CA LEU A 118 -11.43 -6.40 -8.93
C LEU A 118 -10.93 -6.42 -7.48
N PRO A 119 -9.65 -6.78 -7.24
CA PRO A 119 -9.08 -6.79 -5.90
C PRO A 119 -8.77 -5.37 -5.45
N TYR A 120 -9.30 -4.98 -4.29
CA TYR A 120 -8.94 -3.74 -3.60
C TYR A 120 -8.55 -4.05 -2.17
N THR A 121 -7.57 -3.29 -1.66
CA THR A 121 -7.18 -3.36 -0.25
C THR A 121 -8.29 -2.80 0.63
N VAL A 122 -8.63 -3.52 1.69
CA VAL A 122 -9.46 -2.98 2.78
C VAL A 122 -8.60 -2.50 3.96
N TYR A 123 -7.27 -2.55 3.81
CA TYR A 123 -6.31 -2.03 4.76
C TYR A 123 -6.10 -0.54 4.52
N GLU A 124 -6.60 0.26 5.46
CA GLU A 124 -6.65 1.73 5.37
C GLU A 124 -5.49 2.37 6.10
N ARG A 125 -4.29 1.91 5.75
CA ARG A 125 -3.04 2.41 6.30
C ARG A 125 -1.98 2.45 5.20
N PRO A 126 -0.92 3.25 5.39
CA PRO A 126 0.19 3.30 4.45
C PRO A 126 0.73 1.90 4.18
N SER A 127 0.95 1.60 2.90
CA SER A 127 1.53 0.34 2.47
C SER A 127 2.94 0.61 1.96
N TYR A 128 3.89 -0.17 2.45
CA TYR A 128 5.29 -0.03 2.10
C TYR A 128 5.74 -1.23 1.26
N SER A 129 6.54 -0.96 0.24
CA SER A 129 7.26 -1.95 -0.55
C SER A 129 8.66 -1.42 -0.76
N VAL A 130 9.65 -2.27 -0.54
CA VAL A 130 11.06 -1.93 -0.69
C VAL A 130 11.56 -2.59 -1.96
N VAL A 131 12.07 -1.78 -2.89
CA VAL A 131 12.58 -2.29 -4.17
C VAL A 131 13.65 -3.36 -3.96
N SER A 132 13.65 -4.39 -4.81
CA SER A 132 14.53 -5.55 -4.68
C SER A 132 16.02 -5.24 -4.80
N SER A 133 16.38 -4.09 -5.37
CA SER A 133 17.75 -3.59 -5.48
C SER A 133 18.29 -2.96 -4.18
N ASN A 134 17.44 -2.70 -3.19
CA ASN A 134 17.85 -2.08 -1.94
C ASN A 134 18.86 -2.97 -1.18
N THR A 135 19.88 -2.35 -0.58
CA THR A 135 20.95 -3.06 0.14
C THR A 135 20.45 -3.84 1.36
N ILE A 136 19.31 -3.45 1.94
CA ILE A 136 18.69 -4.14 3.09
C ILE A 136 18.49 -5.65 2.85
N TRP A 137 18.27 -6.04 1.59
CA TRP A 137 18.02 -7.44 1.23
C TRP A 137 19.27 -8.31 1.24
N ARG A 138 20.46 -7.71 1.16
CA ARG A 138 21.75 -8.40 1.08
C ARG A 138 22.61 -8.20 2.33
N ASP A 139 22.21 -7.30 3.21
CA ASP A 139 22.94 -6.96 4.43
C ASP A 139 22.70 -8.01 5.53
N PRO A 140 23.72 -8.82 5.90
CA PRO A 140 23.56 -9.86 6.93
C PRO A 140 23.25 -9.29 8.31
N ALA A 141 23.69 -8.06 8.61
CA ALA A 141 23.47 -7.41 9.90
C ALA A 141 22.01 -6.98 10.11
N ARG A 142 21.20 -6.93 9.03
CA ARG A 142 19.79 -6.52 9.04
C ARG A 142 18.85 -7.61 8.50
N ALA A 143 19.27 -8.86 8.61
CA ALA A 143 18.53 -10.00 8.08
C ALA A 143 17.15 -10.19 8.73
N ASP A 144 17.01 -9.84 10.01
CA ASP A 144 15.77 -9.83 10.77
C ASP A 144 14.79 -8.76 10.26
N VAL A 145 15.28 -7.54 10.08
CA VAL A 145 14.52 -6.41 9.50
C VAL A 145 14.03 -6.77 8.09
N ALA A 146 14.92 -7.32 7.26
CA ALA A 146 14.57 -7.79 5.92
C ALA A 146 13.48 -8.90 5.97
N ALA A 147 13.54 -9.81 6.92
CA ALA A 147 12.52 -10.86 7.07
C ALA A 147 11.14 -10.27 7.42
N ILE A 148 11.09 -9.32 8.35
CA ILE A 148 9.86 -8.63 8.75
C ILE A 148 9.24 -7.88 7.56
N LEU A 149 10.03 -7.10 6.83
CA LEU A 149 9.57 -6.34 5.66
C LEU A 149 9.04 -7.27 4.57
N ARG A 150 9.74 -8.39 4.30
CA ARG A 150 9.32 -9.39 3.32
C ARG A 150 7.99 -10.04 3.70
N GLN A 151 7.83 -10.41 4.97
CA GLN A 151 6.58 -11.00 5.46
C GLN A 151 5.41 -10.03 5.31
N ASN A 152 5.61 -8.76 5.65
CA ASN A 152 4.58 -7.73 5.47
C ASN A 152 4.24 -7.53 3.99
N GLU A 153 5.22 -7.44 3.10
CA GLU A 153 4.97 -7.28 1.67
C GLU A 153 4.19 -8.46 1.07
N GLN A 154 4.53 -9.70 1.45
CA GLN A 154 3.76 -10.89 1.06
C GLN A 154 2.32 -10.85 1.59
N GLY A 155 2.11 -10.26 2.76
CA GLY A 155 0.80 -10.04 3.36
C GLY A 155 -0.07 -8.98 2.66
N ASN A 156 0.49 -8.13 1.77
CA ASN A 156 -0.28 -7.08 1.09
C ASN A 156 -1.48 -7.65 0.31
N ARG A 157 -1.29 -8.75 -0.42
CA ARG A 157 -2.38 -9.38 -1.18
C ARG A 157 -3.45 -10.02 -0.31
N ARG A 158 -3.07 -10.53 0.87
CA ARG A 158 -4.00 -11.19 1.81
C ARG A 158 -4.97 -10.21 2.47
N ARG A 159 -4.68 -8.90 2.36
CA ARG A 159 -5.53 -7.81 2.85
C ARG A 159 -6.49 -7.29 1.78
N ASN A 160 -6.48 -7.86 0.57
CA ASN A 160 -7.38 -7.48 -0.50
C ASN A 160 -8.65 -8.31 -0.48
N LEU A 161 -9.76 -7.67 -0.84
CA LEU A 161 -11.01 -8.35 -1.19
C LEU A 161 -11.35 -8.05 -2.63
N TYR A 162 -12.00 -9.00 -3.29
CA TYR A 162 -12.60 -8.83 -4.60
C TYR A 162 -13.94 -8.11 -4.46
N PHE A 163 -14.05 -6.98 -5.11
CA PHE A 163 -15.29 -6.22 -5.20
C PHE A 163 -15.87 -6.36 -6.61
N PRO A 164 -17.19 -6.53 -6.75
CA PRO A 164 -17.81 -6.54 -8.07
C PRO A 164 -17.75 -5.15 -8.67
N GLN A 165 -17.06 -5.02 -9.81
CA GLN A 165 -16.91 -3.76 -10.52
C GLN A 165 -17.45 -3.86 -11.95
N VAL A 166 -18.09 -2.78 -12.39
CA VAL A 166 -18.56 -2.62 -13.77
C VAL A 166 -17.62 -1.68 -14.49
N LEU A 167 -16.85 -2.22 -15.44
CA LEU A 167 -15.99 -1.44 -16.31
C LEU A 167 -16.72 -1.09 -17.60
N ARG A 168 -16.51 0.14 -18.06
CA ARG A 168 -17.01 0.63 -19.34
C ARG A 168 -15.89 0.59 -20.37
N ASP A 169 -16.23 0.35 -21.63
CA ASP A 169 -15.28 0.47 -22.72
C ASP A 169 -14.90 1.96 -22.87
N ALA A 170 -13.63 2.28 -22.62
CA ALA A 170 -13.14 3.65 -22.73
C ALA A 170 -13.33 4.25 -24.15
N ARG A 171 -13.38 3.40 -25.18
CA ARG A 171 -13.63 3.81 -26.57
C ARG A 171 -15.05 4.31 -26.81
N ARG A 172 -15.97 4.07 -25.86
CA ARG A 172 -17.40 4.40 -25.95
C ARG A 172 -17.85 5.40 -24.88
N ILE A 173 -16.92 6.15 -24.27
CA ILE A 173 -17.23 7.11 -23.21
C ILE A 173 -18.20 8.23 -23.65
N GLY A 174 -18.29 8.51 -24.95
CA GLY A 174 -19.18 9.52 -25.53
C GLY A 174 -20.55 9.01 -25.97
N GLU A 175 -20.83 7.70 -25.87
CA GLU A 175 -22.15 7.09 -26.13
C GLU A 175 -22.96 6.99 -24.82
#